data_AF-A0A0S7X6W5-F1
#
_entry.id   AF-A0A0S7X6W5-F1
#
_cell.length_a   1.000
_cell.length_b   1.000
_cell.length_c   1.000
_cell.angle_alpha   90.00
_cell.angle_beta   90.00
_cell.angle_gamma   90.00
#
_symmetry.space_group_name_H-M   'P 1'
#
loop_
_entity.id
_entity.type
_entity.pdbx_description
1 polymer ?
#
loop_
_entity_poly.entity_id
_entity_poly.type
_entity_poly.pdbx_seq_one_letter_code
_entity_poly.pdbx_strand_id
1 'polypeptide(L)'
;MATAVQFGAGNIGRGFLGELFYRSGLETVFIEINEELVQVLNQAGRYEIEIRDDAGNYPALVENVRAVLATNENAVAEEAARAKIAATAVGVAALSQVAPLIAKGLIRRFASPEAKALNIIICENLLHSADYMRKEISKHMPEKLRSHINKRLGLSEAVVSRMVPLVTEEERRQNPL
;
A
#
# COMPACT_ATOMS: atom_id res chain seq x y z
N MET A 1 14.14 -8.04 -6.99
CA MET A 1 12.84 -8.67 -6.66
C MET A 1 11.72 -7.80 -7.21
N ALA A 2 10.54 -8.34 -7.53
CA ALA A 2 9.40 -7.49 -7.91
C ALA A 2 8.76 -6.91 -6.64
N THR A 3 8.39 -5.63 -6.67
CA THR A 3 7.84 -4.94 -5.51
C THR A 3 6.33 -4.76 -5.61
N ALA A 4 5.65 -4.83 -4.47
CA ALA A 4 4.30 -4.33 -4.27
C ALA A 4 4.36 -3.06 -3.39
N VAL A 5 3.62 -2.03 -3.76
CA VAL A 5 3.51 -0.81 -2.94
C VAL A 5 2.22 -0.85 -2.14
N GLN A 6 2.33 -0.74 -0.82
CA GLN A 6 1.19 -0.72 0.09
C GLN A 6 1.08 0.67 0.73
N PHE A 7 0.07 1.46 0.33
CA PHE A 7 -0.23 2.70 1.02
C PHE A 7 -0.95 2.39 2.33
N GLY A 8 -0.34 2.81 3.44
CA GLY A 8 -0.78 2.50 4.80
C GLY A 8 -0.16 1.22 5.33
N ALA A 9 0.64 1.35 6.39
CA ALA A 9 1.24 0.25 7.13
C ALA A 9 0.44 -0.08 8.40
N GLY A 10 -0.85 0.23 8.47
CA GLY A 10 -1.69 -0.11 9.62
C GLY A 10 -2.03 -1.60 9.72
N ASN A 11 -2.99 -1.93 10.58
CA ASN A 11 -3.41 -3.31 10.86
C ASN A 11 -3.82 -4.10 9.61
N ILE A 12 -4.60 -3.51 8.69
CA ILE A 12 -4.96 -4.18 7.42
C ILE A 12 -3.77 -4.24 6.46
N GLY A 13 -2.94 -3.20 6.42
CA GLY A 13 -1.75 -3.16 5.59
C GLY A 13 -0.77 -4.28 5.92
N ARG A 14 -0.39 -4.43 7.21
CA ARG A 14 0.52 -5.48 7.67
C ARG A 14 -0.18 -6.82 7.85
N GLY A 15 -1.29 -6.82 8.59
CA GLY A 15 -2.04 -8.01 8.96
C GLY A 15 -2.85 -8.63 7.84
N PHE A 16 -2.81 -8.14 6.59
CA PHE A 16 -3.47 -8.80 5.46
C PHE A 16 -2.70 -8.63 4.15
N LEU A 17 -2.57 -7.41 3.65
CA LEU A 17 -1.99 -7.18 2.32
C LEU A 17 -0.50 -7.53 2.26
N GLY A 18 0.26 -7.18 3.29
CA GLY A 18 1.68 -7.53 3.38
C GLY A 18 1.92 -9.04 3.39
N GLU A 19 1.11 -9.82 4.13
CA GLU A 19 1.16 -11.28 4.09
C GLU A 19 0.87 -11.82 2.67
N LEU A 20 -0.18 -11.31 2.02
CA LEU A 20 -0.56 -11.74 0.68
C LEU A 20 0.53 -11.43 -0.36
N PHE A 21 1.15 -10.25 -0.29
CA PHE A 21 2.25 -9.89 -1.17
C PHE A 21 3.48 -10.77 -0.94
N TYR A 22 3.82 -11.02 0.32
CA TYR A 22 4.93 -11.91 0.67
C TYR A 22 4.71 -13.34 0.15
N ARG A 23 3.52 -13.90 0.38
CA ARG A 23 3.13 -15.22 -0.14
C ARG A 23 3.09 -15.28 -1.67
N SER A 24 2.93 -14.12 -2.32
CA SER A 24 3.01 -13.97 -3.79
C SER A 24 4.44 -13.78 -4.31
N GLY A 25 5.46 -13.86 -3.44
CA GLY A 25 6.87 -13.68 -3.80
C GLY A 25 7.26 -12.23 -4.10
N LEU A 26 6.51 -11.26 -3.57
CA LEU A 26 6.78 -9.83 -3.74
C LEU A 26 7.41 -9.24 -2.48
N GLU A 27 8.33 -8.30 -2.69
CA GLU A 27 8.81 -7.41 -1.63
C GLU A 27 7.74 -6.34 -1.38
N THR A 28 7.36 -6.11 -0.12
CA THR A 28 6.36 -5.09 0.22
C THR A 28 7.02 -3.78 0.61
N VAL A 29 6.62 -2.71 -0.06
CA VAL A 29 7.06 -1.33 0.22
C VAL A 29 5.90 -0.57 0.81
N PHE A 30 5.91 -0.39 2.12
CA PHE A 30 4.90 0.38 2.83
C PHE A 30 5.11 1.87 2.65
N ILE A 31 4.05 2.62 2.38
CA ILE A 31 4.05 4.09 2.40
C ILE A 31 3.29 4.52 3.65
N GLU A 32 3.97 5.19 4.57
CA GLU A 32 3.47 5.43 5.92
C GLU A 32 3.82 6.85 6.40
N ILE A 33 2.96 7.44 7.24
CA ILE A 33 3.15 8.79 7.81
C ILE A 33 3.85 8.75 9.17
N ASN A 34 3.72 7.65 9.89
CA ASN A 34 4.38 7.46 11.19
C ASN A 34 5.86 7.11 11.00
N GLU A 35 6.73 8.08 11.31
CA GLU A 35 8.19 7.94 11.16
C GLU A 35 8.80 6.83 12.02
N GLU A 36 8.32 6.67 13.26
CA GLU A 36 8.78 5.60 14.15
C GLU A 36 8.47 4.23 13.54
N LEU A 37 7.25 4.02 13.05
CA LEU A 37 6.86 2.76 12.39
C LEU A 37 7.68 2.50 11.12
N VAL A 38 7.99 3.55 10.33
CA VAL A 38 8.87 3.43 9.17
C VAL A 38 10.27 2.95 9.58
N GLN A 39 10.83 3.53 10.65
CA GLN A 39 12.14 3.14 11.17
C GLN A 39 12.13 1.70 11.66
N VAL A 40 11.14 1.31 12.46
CA VAL A 40 11.03 -0.05 12.99
C VAL A 40 10.87 -1.08 11.88
N LEU A 41 10.01 -0.82 10.88
CA LEU A 41 9.85 -1.71 9.71
C LEU A 41 11.15 -1.88 8.93
N ASN A 42 11.90 -0.80 8.71
CA ASN A 42 13.15 -0.83 7.98
C ASN A 42 14.29 -1.51 8.75
N GLN A 43 14.31 -1.37 10.08
CA GLN A 43 15.29 -2.05 10.94
C GLN A 43 15.04 -3.55 10.99
N ALA A 44 13.78 -3.96 11.10
CA ALA A 44 13.43 -5.37 11.20
C ALA A 44 13.48 -6.09 9.85
N GLY A 45 13.01 -5.45 8.77
CA GLY A 45 12.88 -6.07 7.44
C GLY A 45 11.83 -7.19 7.35
N ARG A 46 11.12 -7.45 8.47
CA ARG A 46 10.12 -8.50 8.66
C ARG A 46 9.23 -8.19 9.86
N TYR A 47 8.10 -8.87 9.98
CA TYR A 47 7.23 -8.86 11.16
C TYR A 47 6.44 -10.17 11.24
N GLU A 48 5.83 -10.43 12.39
CA GLU A 48 4.99 -11.60 12.62
C GLU A 48 3.53 -11.19 12.80
N ILE A 49 2.62 -12.02 12.29
CA ILE A 49 1.18 -11.88 12.48
C ILE A 49 0.75 -13.05 13.35
N GLU A 50 0.11 -12.79 14.50
CA GLU A 50 -0.57 -13.85 15.24
C GLU A 50 -1.93 -14.14 14.57
N ILE A 51 -2.07 -15.33 13.99
CA ILE A 51 -3.32 -15.81 13.42
C ILE A 51 -4.05 -16.61 14.49
N ARG A 52 -5.34 -16.31 14.69
CA ARG A 52 -6.21 -16.99 15.64
C ARG A 52 -7.40 -17.57 14.89
N ASP A 53 -7.58 -18.88 14.98
CA ASP A 53 -8.73 -19.59 14.42
C ASP A 53 -9.19 -20.73 15.37
N ASP A 54 -10.16 -21.53 14.94
CA ASP A 54 -10.72 -22.62 15.75
C ASP A 54 -9.68 -23.70 16.12
N ALA A 55 -8.56 -23.79 15.39
CA ALA A 55 -7.47 -24.72 15.66
C ALA A 55 -6.43 -24.17 16.64
N GLY A 56 -6.49 -22.88 16.99
CA GLY A 56 -5.64 -22.22 17.97
C GLY A 56 -4.94 -20.97 17.43
N ASN A 57 -3.84 -20.59 18.09
CA ASN A 57 -3.04 -19.43 17.72
C ASN A 57 -1.71 -19.89 17.09
N TYR A 58 -1.34 -19.30 15.96
CA TYR A 58 -0.05 -19.57 15.32
C TYR A 58 0.55 -18.31 14.68
N PRO A 59 1.88 -18.16 14.71
CA PRO A 59 2.56 -17.05 14.06
C PRO A 59 2.65 -17.28 12.55
N ALA A 60 2.47 -16.21 11.79
CA ALA A 60 2.79 -16.13 10.37
C ALA A 60 3.85 -15.05 10.14
N LEU A 61 5.05 -15.48 9.73
CA LEU A 61 6.16 -14.57 9.44
C LEU A 61 5.98 -13.93 8.07
N VAL A 62 6.15 -12.61 8.01
CA VAL A 62 6.18 -11.82 6.78
C VAL A 62 7.55 -11.17 6.65
N GLU A 63 8.29 -11.52 5.60
CA GLU A 63 9.64 -11.02 5.33
C GLU A 63 9.69 -10.18 4.05
N ASN A 64 10.87 -9.63 3.74
CA ASN A 64 11.10 -8.80 2.55
C ASN A 64 10.20 -7.56 2.54
N VAL A 65 10.17 -6.86 3.67
CA VAL A 65 9.41 -5.61 3.79
C VAL A 65 10.31 -4.44 4.09
N ARG A 66 9.90 -3.27 3.62
CA ARG A 66 10.48 -1.98 4.00
C ARG A 66 9.42 -0.89 3.91
N ALA A 67 9.75 0.29 4.41
CA ALA A 67 8.84 1.41 4.47
C ALA A 67 9.49 2.71 3.98
N VAL A 68 8.69 3.57 3.36
CA VAL A 68 9.05 4.91 2.93
C VAL A 68 8.10 5.90 3.60
N LEU A 69 8.67 6.94 4.20
CA LEU A 69 7.90 8.02 4.79
C LEU A 69 7.14 8.78 3.69
N ALA A 70 5.84 8.97 3.87
CA ALA A 70 4.95 9.57 2.87
C ALA A 70 5.36 11.02 2.49
N THR A 71 6.02 11.74 3.40
CA THR A 71 6.55 13.09 3.16
C THR A 71 7.73 13.10 2.19
N ASN A 72 8.42 11.96 1.98
CA ASN A 72 9.43 11.81 0.94
C ASN A 72 8.78 11.43 -0.39
N GLU A 73 8.05 12.37 -0.97
CA GLU A 73 7.24 12.16 -2.17
C GLU A 73 8.05 11.65 -3.38
N ASN A 74 9.33 12.04 -3.47
CA ASN A 74 10.22 11.58 -4.54
C ASN A 74 10.53 10.08 -4.40
N ALA A 75 10.80 9.61 -3.18
CA ALA A 75 10.98 8.20 -2.91
C ALA A 75 9.67 7.42 -3.14
N VAL A 76 8.54 7.94 -2.65
CA VAL A 76 7.22 7.31 -2.90
C VAL A 76 6.94 7.19 -4.40
N ALA A 77 7.22 8.24 -5.18
CA ALA A 77 7.02 8.25 -6.62
C ALA A 77 7.93 7.25 -7.34
N GLU A 78 9.19 7.10 -6.91
CA GLU A 78 10.10 6.05 -7.42
C GLU A 78 9.53 4.65 -7.18
N GLU A 79 9.09 4.37 -5.95
CA GLU A 79 8.53 3.07 -5.58
C GLU A 79 7.25 2.74 -6.36
N ALA A 80 6.31 3.68 -6.41
CA ALA A 80 5.07 3.51 -7.15
C ALA A 80 5.32 3.38 -8.66
N ALA A 81 6.35 4.05 -9.21
CA ALA A 81 6.68 3.97 -10.61
C ALA A 81 7.22 2.59 -11.02
N ARG A 82 8.01 1.95 -10.16
CA ARG A 82 8.60 0.62 -10.41
C ARG A 82 7.74 -0.56 -9.93
N ALA A 83 6.74 -0.30 -9.10
CA ALA A 83 5.87 -1.32 -8.53
C ALA A 83 5.24 -2.23 -9.59
N LYS A 84 5.16 -3.52 -9.28
CA LYS A 84 4.41 -4.49 -10.08
C LYS A 84 2.90 -4.33 -9.86
N ILE A 85 2.52 -4.04 -8.62
CA ILE A 85 1.15 -3.82 -8.15
C ILE A 85 1.18 -2.84 -6.98
N ALA A 86 0.08 -2.13 -6.74
CA ALA A 86 -0.08 -1.35 -5.52
C ALA A 86 -1.41 -1.67 -4.84
N ALA A 87 -1.54 -1.27 -3.58
CA ALA A 87 -2.81 -1.31 -2.86
C ALA A 87 -2.91 -0.18 -1.82
N THR A 88 -4.13 0.12 -1.37
CA THR A 88 -4.40 1.12 -0.34
C THR A 88 -5.16 0.50 0.83
N ALA A 89 -4.73 0.77 2.05
CA ALA A 89 -5.46 0.52 3.29
C ALA A 89 -5.11 1.61 4.32
N VAL A 90 -5.54 2.84 4.03
CA VAL A 90 -5.25 4.07 4.78
C VAL A 90 -6.49 4.65 5.49
N GLY A 91 -7.68 4.16 5.16
CA GLY A 91 -8.95 4.75 5.57
C GLY A 91 -9.42 5.83 4.60
N VAL A 92 -10.74 5.91 4.41
CA VAL A 92 -11.39 6.79 3.41
C VAL A 92 -10.94 8.26 3.53
N ALA A 93 -10.79 8.76 4.76
CA ALA A 93 -10.39 10.15 5.01
C ALA A 93 -8.97 10.49 4.50
N ALA A 94 -8.10 9.48 4.37
CA ALA A 94 -6.71 9.66 3.93
C ALA A 94 -6.53 9.48 2.41
N LEU A 95 -7.53 8.96 1.69
CA LEU A 95 -7.41 8.69 0.25
C LEU A 95 -7.06 9.94 -0.58
N SER A 96 -7.60 11.10 -0.21
CA SER A 96 -7.28 12.38 -0.88
C SER A 96 -5.81 12.78 -0.73
N GLN A 97 -5.14 12.36 0.35
CA GLN A 97 -3.72 12.59 0.59
C GLN A 97 -2.84 11.57 -0.15
N VAL A 98 -3.36 10.37 -0.40
CA VAL A 98 -2.67 9.32 -1.17
C VAL A 98 -2.73 9.59 -2.68
N ALA A 99 -3.84 10.15 -3.18
CA ALA A 99 -4.02 10.46 -4.59
C ALA A 99 -2.87 11.25 -5.26
N PRO A 100 -2.34 12.36 -4.68
CA PRO A 100 -1.20 13.07 -5.26
C PRO A 100 0.09 12.23 -5.28
N LEU A 101 0.30 11.35 -4.30
CA LEU A 101 1.46 10.46 -4.26
C LEU A 101 1.40 9.43 -5.39
N ILE A 102 0.24 8.80 -5.59
CA ILE A 102 -0.02 7.89 -6.71
C ILE A 102 0.19 8.63 -8.04
N ALA A 103 -0.37 9.83 -8.19
CA ALA A 103 -0.23 10.62 -9.41
C ALA A 103 1.24 10.90 -9.74
N LYS A 104 2.07 11.29 -8.76
CA LYS A 104 3.52 11.48 -8.95
C LYS A 104 4.22 10.20 -9.42
N GLY A 105 3.88 9.05 -8.83
CA GLY A 105 4.36 7.75 -9.28
C GLY A 105 3.96 7.42 -10.73
N LEU A 106 2.70 7.69 -11.10
CA LEU A 106 2.20 7.46 -12.45
C LEU A 106 2.84 8.39 -13.49
N ILE A 107 3.04 9.67 -13.15
CA ILE A 107 3.76 10.63 -14.01
C ILE A 107 5.15 10.09 -14.32
N ARG A 108 5.86 9.62 -13.29
CA ARG A 108 7.19 9.05 -13.43
C ARG A 108 7.18 7.74 -14.23
N ARG A 109 6.23 6.84 -13.94
CA ARG A 109 6.08 5.57 -14.67
C ARG A 109 5.85 5.80 -16.16
N PHE A 110 4.90 6.67 -16.49
CA PHE A 110 4.48 6.91 -17.88
C PHE A 110 5.36 7.89 -18.65
N ALA A 111 6.46 8.37 -18.05
CA ALA A 111 7.53 9.04 -18.79
C ALA A 111 8.18 8.08 -19.81
N SER A 112 8.15 6.77 -19.54
CA SER A 112 8.51 5.75 -20.52
C SER A 112 7.28 5.31 -21.33
N PRO A 113 7.32 5.39 -22.68
CA PRO A 113 6.23 4.89 -23.53
C PRO A 113 5.93 3.39 -23.32
N GLU A 114 6.97 2.59 -23.07
CA GLU A 114 6.92 1.14 -22.86
C GLU A 114 6.47 0.72 -21.45
N ALA A 115 6.20 1.69 -20.58
CA ALA A 115 5.78 1.40 -19.22
C ALA A 115 4.44 0.67 -19.20
N LYS A 116 4.44 -0.51 -18.56
CA LYS A 116 3.25 -1.33 -18.34
C LYS A 116 2.24 -0.57 -17.46
N ALA A 117 0.98 -0.98 -17.55
CA ALA A 117 -0.06 -0.49 -16.65
C ALA A 117 0.32 -0.71 -15.17
N LEU A 118 -0.20 0.15 -14.29
CA LEU A 118 -0.19 -0.09 -12.85
C LEU A 118 -1.61 -0.47 -12.42
N ASN A 119 -1.74 -1.57 -11.70
CA ASN A 119 -2.99 -1.96 -11.08
C ASN A 119 -2.92 -1.63 -9.59
N ILE A 120 -3.98 -1.02 -9.06
CA ILE A 120 -4.11 -0.66 -7.65
C ILE A 120 -5.34 -1.34 -7.08
N ILE A 121 -5.16 -2.11 -6.01
CA ILE A 121 -6.25 -2.72 -5.23
C ILE A 121 -6.67 -1.74 -4.14
N ILE A 122 -7.93 -1.32 -4.14
CA ILE A 122 -8.45 -0.35 -3.18
C ILE A 122 -9.15 -1.12 -2.07
N CYS A 123 -8.49 -1.26 -0.92
CA CYS A 123 -9.00 -1.97 0.24
C CYS A 123 -9.55 -0.98 1.28
N GLU A 124 -10.53 -0.19 0.84
CA GLU A 124 -11.15 0.87 1.64
C GLU A 124 -12.64 0.64 1.77
N ASN A 125 -13.21 1.01 2.92
CA ASN A 125 -14.67 0.96 3.13
C ASN A 125 -15.36 2.14 2.44
N LEU A 126 -15.28 2.19 1.11
CA LEU A 126 -15.87 3.21 0.26
C LEU A 126 -16.51 2.55 -0.97
N LEU A 127 -17.81 2.76 -1.14
CA LEU A 127 -18.52 2.35 -2.36
C LEU A 127 -18.04 3.21 -3.54
N HIS A 128 -17.89 2.60 -4.72
CA HIS A 128 -17.38 3.29 -5.92
C HIS A 128 -15.98 3.91 -5.71
N SER A 129 -15.15 3.24 -4.90
CA SER A 129 -13.82 3.72 -4.57
C SER A 129 -12.89 3.84 -5.79
N ALA A 130 -13.10 3.03 -6.84
CA ALA A 130 -12.35 3.15 -8.08
C ALA A 130 -12.66 4.46 -8.80
N ASP A 131 -13.93 4.85 -8.90
CA ASP A 131 -14.33 6.12 -9.53
C ASP A 131 -13.84 7.32 -8.72
N TYR A 132 -13.98 7.25 -7.39
CA TYR A 132 -13.44 8.24 -6.47
C TYR A 132 -11.93 8.42 -6.67
N MET A 133 -11.15 7.34 -6.58
CA MET A 133 -9.70 7.40 -6.73
C MET A 133 -9.28 7.85 -8.12
N ARG A 134 -9.99 7.43 -9.18
CA ARG A 134 -9.72 7.90 -10.55
C ARG A 134 -9.87 9.41 -10.64
N LYS A 135 -10.95 9.97 -10.07
CA LYS A 135 -11.19 11.41 -10.05
C LYS A 135 -10.13 12.15 -9.24
N GLU A 136 -9.80 11.67 -8.05
CA GLU A 136 -8.79 12.32 -7.19
C GLU A 136 -7.40 12.29 -7.84
N ILE A 137 -6.94 11.14 -8.34
CA ILE A 137 -5.64 11.03 -9.05
C ILE A 137 -5.60 11.96 -10.28
N SER A 138 -6.70 12.04 -11.04
CA SER A 138 -6.77 12.86 -12.25
C SER A 138 -6.56 14.36 -12.00
N LYS A 139 -6.93 14.86 -10.81
CA LYS A 139 -6.70 16.27 -10.42
C LYS A 139 -5.21 16.64 -10.40
N HIS A 140 -4.35 15.66 -10.12
CA HIS A 140 -2.91 15.85 -9.98
C HIS A 140 -2.11 15.46 -11.24
N MET A 141 -2.80 15.02 -12.30
CA MET A 141 -2.16 14.55 -13.52
C MET A 141 -2.07 15.67 -14.57
N PRO A 142 -0.89 15.88 -15.20
CA PRO A 142 -0.73 16.79 -16.33
C PRO A 142 -1.66 16.40 -17.47
N GLU A 143 -2.21 17.39 -18.17
CA GLU A 143 -3.19 17.20 -19.25
C GLU A 143 -2.74 16.16 -20.28
N LYS A 144 -1.47 16.25 -20.72
CA LYS A 144 -0.85 15.32 -21.67
C LYS A 144 -0.87 13.84 -21.22
N LEU A 145 -0.89 13.57 -19.92
CA LEU A 145 -0.88 12.22 -19.35
C LEU A 145 -2.25 11.74 -18.87
N ARG A 146 -3.28 12.60 -18.86
CA ARG A 146 -4.63 12.21 -18.38
C ARG A 146 -5.23 11.06 -19.17
N SER A 147 -4.99 11.01 -20.49
CA SER A 147 -5.45 9.92 -21.35
C SER A 147 -4.86 8.55 -20.95
N HIS A 148 -3.69 8.53 -20.29
CA HIS A 148 -3.08 7.29 -19.80
C HIS A 148 -3.78 6.74 -18.55
N ILE A 149 -4.46 7.56 -17.77
CA ILE A 149 -5.22 7.09 -16.60
C ILE A 149 -6.28 6.07 -17.05
N ASN A 150 -6.97 6.35 -18.16
CA ASN A 150 -8.02 5.46 -18.66
C ASN A 150 -7.49 4.20 -19.35
N LYS A 151 -6.24 4.23 -19.84
CA LYS A 151 -5.65 3.12 -20.60
C LYS A 151 -4.67 2.26 -19.81
N ARG A 152 -4.03 2.83 -18.78
CA ARG A 152 -2.85 2.28 -18.11
C ARG A 152 -2.93 2.29 -16.58
N LEU A 153 -4.03 2.76 -16.00
CA LEU A 153 -4.32 2.63 -14.57
C LEU A 153 -5.55 1.73 -14.36
N GLY A 154 -5.30 0.52 -13.86
CA GLY A 154 -6.33 -0.37 -13.36
C GLY A 154 -6.61 -0.06 -11.89
N LEU A 155 -7.89 0.12 -11.55
CA LEU A 155 -8.34 0.31 -10.17
C LEU A 155 -9.33 -0.81 -9.86
N SER A 156 -8.96 -1.68 -8.94
CA SER A 156 -9.81 -2.79 -8.49
C SER A 156 -10.39 -2.45 -7.14
N GLU A 157 -11.71 -2.41 -7.06
CA GLU A 157 -12.40 -2.33 -5.77
C GLU A 157 -12.31 -3.70 -5.09
N ALA A 158 -12.09 -3.69 -3.78
CA ALA A 158 -11.97 -4.93 -3.01
C ALA A 158 -12.79 -4.85 -1.73
N VAL A 159 -13.42 -5.98 -1.40
CA VAL A 159 -13.98 -6.23 -0.07
C VAL A 159 -12.97 -7.06 0.69
N VAL A 160 -12.42 -6.49 1.76
CA VAL A 160 -11.52 -7.21 2.67
C VAL A 160 -12.33 -7.75 3.84
N SER A 161 -12.26 -9.06 4.05
CA SER A 161 -12.91 -9.75 5.16
C SER A 161 -11.86 -10.46 6.00
N ARG A 162 -11.27 -9.73 6.94
CA ARG A 162 -10.40 -10.27 8.00
C ARG A 162 -10.65 -9.47 9.27
N MET A 163 -10.98 -10.15 10.36
CA MET A 163 -11.04 -9.52 11.67
C MET A 163 -9.61 -9.26 12.14
N VAL A 164 -9.22 -7.98 12.19
CA VAL A 164 -7.93 -7.57 12.73
C VAL A 164 -8.21 -6.69 13.94
N PRO A 165 -8.08 -7.23 15.17
CA PRO A 165 -8.38 -6.48 16.39
C PRO A 165 -7.43 -5.28 16.55
N LEU A 166 -7.83 -4.33 17.39
CA LEU A 166 -6.92 -3.27 17.81
C LEU A 166 -5.85 -3.88 18.71
N VAL A 167 -4.59 -3.57 18.41
CA VAL A 167 -3.46 -3.92 19.26
C VAL A 167 -3.45 -2.93 20.42
N THR A 168 -3.45 -3.45 21.65
CA THR A 168 -3.39 -2.61 22.86
C THR A 168 -2.05 -1.88 22.94
N GLU A 169 -1.98 -0.78 23.70
CA GLU A 169 -0.70 -0.08 23.91
C GLU A 169 0.36 -0.97 24.57
N GLU A 170 -0.07 -1.89 25.44
CA GLU A 170 0.83 -2.84 26.11
C GLU A 170 1.43 -3.83 25.11
N GLU A 171 0.59 -4.46 24.28
CA GLU A 171 1.05 -5.34 23.20
C GLU A 171 1.98 -4.60 22.23
N ARG A 172 1.66 -3.36 21.87
CA ARG A 172 2.50 -2.54 20.98
C ARG A 172 3.87 -2.20 21.58
N ARG A 173 3.95 -2.05 22.91
CA ARG A 173 5.24 -1.84 23.61
C ARG A 173 6.09 -3.11 23.62
N GLN A 174 5.46 -4.28 23.68
CA GLN A 174 6.16 -5.57 23.64
C GLN A 174 6.61 -5.94 22.22
N ASN A 175 5.75 -5.69 21.23
CA ASN A 175 6.06 -5.84 19.82
C ASN A 175 5.49 -4.65 19.02
N PRO A 176 6.33 -3.71 18.55
CA PRO A 176 5.88 -2.54 17.80
C PRO A 176 5.37 -2.85 16.39
N LEU A 177 5.63 -4.05 15.85
CA LEU A 177 5.27 -4.46 14.48
C LEU A 177 4.10 -5.43 14.42
#